data_AF-L9WA88-F1
#
_entry.id   AF-L9WA88-F1
#
_cell.length_a   1.000
_cell.length_b   1.000
_cell.length_c   1.000
_cell.angle_alpha   90.00
_cell.angle_beta   90.00
_cell.angle_gamma   90.00
#
_symmetry.space_group_name_H-M   'P 1'
#
loop_
_entity.id
_entity.type
_entity.pdbx_description
1 polymer ?
#
loop_
_entity_poly.entity_id
_entity_poly.type
_entity_poly.pdbx_seq_one_letter_code
_entity_poly.pdbx_strand_id
1 'polypeptide(L)'
;MTRDVLIYVPDFEDVRHKLACNLEDDEVAYWVVHGTPRQTGGGASVLFSDGERVVATGDVIGTSENRLWLDGIERDERPNPAEPTTRGFKYV
;
A
#
# COMPACT_ATOMS: atom_id res chain seq x y z
N MET A 1 -8.97 3.73 16.12
CA MET A 1 -7.56 3.77 15.68
C MET A 1 -7.54 3.26 14.25
N THR A 2 -6.95 4.04 13.35
CA THR A 2 -6.61 3.60 11.99
C THR A 2 -5.45 2.60 12.07
N ARG A 3 -5.45 1.63 11.17
CA ARG A 3 -4.44 0.57 11.07
C ARG A 3 -3.76 0.63 9.72
N ASP A 4 -2.50 0.21 9.72
CA ASP A 4 -1.74 0.07 8.50
C ASP A 4 -2.22 -1.16 7.73
N VAL A 5 -1.93 -1.21 6.43
CA VAL A 5 -2.35 -2.30 5.55
C VAL A 5 -1.16 -2.90 4.84
N LEU A 6 -0.96 -4.20 5.01
CA LEU A 6 0.04 -5.00 4.30
C LEU A 6 -0.61 -5.66 3.09
N ILE A 7 -0.05 -5.42 1.91
CA ILE A 7 -0.52 -5.91 0.60
C ILE A 7 0.60 -6.72 -0.04
N TYR A 8 0.25 -7.92 -0.52
CA TYR A 8 1.18 -8.74 -1.28
C TYR A 8 1.24 -8.31 -2.75
N VAL A 9 2.45 -8.09 -3.25
CA VAL A 9 2.79 -7.79 -4.65
C VAL A 9 4.02 -8.63 -5.03
N PRO A 10 3.86 -9.74 -5.78
CA PRO A 10 4.97 -10.65 -6.07
C PRO A 10 6.06 -10.04 -6.94
N ASP A 11 5.75 -8.97 -7.68
CA ASP A 11 6.69 -8.24 -8.52
C ASP A 11 6.68 -6.76 -8.12
N PHE A 12 7.87 -6.19 -7.90
CA PHE A 12 8.02 -4.76 -7.61
C PHE A 12 7.57 -3.87 -8.78
N GLU A 13 7.62 -4.37 -10.01
CA GLU A 13 7.18 -3.62 -11.18
C GLU A 13 5.68 -3.27 -11.12
N ASP A 14 4.87 -4.04 -10.37
CA ASP A 14 3.45 -3.74 -10.13
C ASP A 14 3.23 -2.43 -9.35
N VAL A 15 4.20 -2.02 -8.52
CA VAL A 15 4.12 -0.81 -7.70
C VAL A 15 5.03 0.31 -8.19
N ARG A 16 6.00 0.01 -9.06
CA ARG A 16 7.02 0.96 -9.52
C ARG A 16 6.44 2.25 -10.10
N HIS A 17 5.40 2.16 -10.93
CA HIS A 17 4.76 3.33 -11.54
C HIS A 17 4.00 4.23 -10.55
N LYS A 18 3.85 3.79 -9.29
CA LYS A 18 3.21 4.56 -8.21
C LYS A 18 4.23 5.25 -7.29
N LEU A 19 5.53 5.01 -7.50
CA LEU A 19 6.57 5.68 -6.74
C LEU A 19 6.42 7.19 -6.89
N ALA A 20 6.57 7.95 -5.81
CA ALA A 20 6.42 9.40 -5.82
C ALA A 20 7.31 10.07 -6.89
N CYS A 21 8.51 9.54 -7.14
CA CYS A 21 9.40 10.04 -8.20
C CYS A 21 8.89 9.84 -9.64
N ASN A 22 7.84 9.04 -9.83
CA ASN A 22 7.24 8.72 -11.11
C ASN A 22 5.84 9.35 -11.29
N LEU A 23 5.31 10.04 -10.27
CA LEU A 23 4.03 10.74 -10.32
C LEU A 23 4.24 12.20 -10.71
N GLU A 24 3.25 12.79 -11.38
CA GLU A 24 3.17 14.25 -11.57
C GLU A 24 2.73 14.95 -10.27
N ASP A 25 3.02 16.25 -10.12
CA ASP A 25 2.76 17.00 -8.87
C ASP A 25 1.28 17.02 -8.44
N ASP A 26 0.34 16.84 -9.37
CA ASP A 26 -1.10 16.78 -9.14
C ASP A 26 -1.67 15.35 -9.22
N GLU A 27 -0.82 14.34 -9.41
CA GLU A 27 -1.22 12.95 -9.50
C GLU A 27 -1.26 12.27 -8.13
N VAL A 28 -2.35 11.56 -7.88
CA VAL A 28 -2.52 10.73 -6.67
C VAL A 28 -2.49 9.26 -7.07
N ALA A 29 -1.60 8.49 -6.44
CA ALA A 29 -1.56 7.06 -6.64
C ALA A 29 -2.78 6.38 -5.99
N TYR A 30 -3.26 5.31 -6.60
CA TYR A 30 -4.25 4.44 -5.97
C TYR A 30 -3.91 2.96 -6.11
N TRP A 31 -4.39 2.14 -5.18
CA TRP A 31 -4.31 0.69 -5.25
C TRP A 31 -5.68 0.05 -5.19
N VAL A 32 -5.92 -0.95 -6.04
CA VAL A 32 -7.17 -1.72 -6.02
C VAL A 32 -7.02 -2.87 -5.04
N VAL A 33 -7.96 -2.99 -4.12
CA VAL A 33 -7.98 -4.04 -3.10
C VAL A 33 -9.23 -4.89 -3.20
N HIS A 34 -9.12 -6.17 -2.86
CA HIS A 34 -10.27 -7.04 -2.69
C HIS A 34 -10.94 -6.77 -1.32
N GLY A 35 -12.11 -6.13 -1.35
CA GLY A 35 -12.86 -5.74 -0.16
C GLY A 35 -12.67 -4.27 0.22
N THR A 36 -13.52 -3.76 1.12
CA THR A 36 -13.40 -2.38 1.63
C THR A 36 -12.51 -2.34 2.87
N PRO A 37 -11.38 -1.61 2.86
CA PRO A 37 -10.50 -1.50 4.02
C PRO A 37 -11.07 -0.53 5.06
N ARG A 38 -12.01 -1.01 5.88
CA ARG A 38 -12.76 -0.25 6.89
C ARG A 38 -11.98 0.14 8.16
N GLN A 39 -10.78 -0.41 8.38
CA GLN A 39 -9.95 -0.09 9.56
C GLN A 39 -8.72 0.75 9.21
N THR A 40 -8.57 1.21 7.97
CA THR A 40 -7.50 2.11 7.55
C THR A 40 -8.07 3.45 7.06
N GLY A 41 -7.21 4.41 6.73
CA GLY A 41 -7.60 5.74 6.28
C GLY A 41 -6.48 6.76 6.50
N GLY A 42 -6.84 8.05 6.42
CA GLY A 42 -5.93 9.18 6.65
C GLY A 42 -5.03 8.98 7.86
N GLY A 43 -3.71 9.06 7.64
CA GLY A 43 -2.68 8.93 8.68
C GLY A 43 -2.26 7.49 9.03
N ALA A 44 -2.73 6.49 8.28
CA ALA A 44 -2.16 5.15 8.27
C ALA A 44 -1.26 4.95 7.05
N SER A 45 -0.42 3.91 7.08
CA SER A 45 0.44 3.55 5.97
C SER A 45 -0.06 2.32 5.21
N VAL A 46 0.23 2.25 3.91
CA VAL A 46 0.22 1.02 3.12
C VAL A 46 1.64 0.47 3.02
N LEU A 47 1.78 -0.84 3.18
CA LEU A 47 3.03 -1.57 3.01
C LEU A 47 2.85 -2.59 1.89
N PHE A 48 3.67 -2.51 0.86
CA PHE A 48 3.73 -3.46 -0.24
C PHE A 48 4.82 -4.48 0.02
N SER A 49 4.50 -5.77 -0.04
CA SER A 49 5.42 -6.86 0.25
C SER A 49 5.53 -7.86 -0.89
N ASP A 50 6.76 -8.31 -1.15
CA ASP A 50 7.07 -9.42 -2.08
C ASP A 50 6.94 -10.81 -1.43
N GLY A 51 6.49 -10.89 -0.18
CA GLY A 51 6.40 -12.12 0.61
C GLY A 51 7.56 -12.29 1.61
N GLU A 52 8.73 -11.71 1.32
CA GLU A 52 9.91 -11.79 2.18
C GLU A 52 10.08 -10.51 3.01
N ARG A 53 9.85 -9.35 2.39
CA ARG A 53 10.00 -8.03 3.02
C ARG A 53 9.01 -7.02 2.47
N VAL A 54 9.01 -5.84 3.08
CA VAL A 54 8.36 -4.67 2.49
C VAL A 54 9.28 -4.12 1.40
N VAL A 55 8.73 -3.84 0.22
CA VAL A 55 9.45 -3.31 -0.96
C VAL A 55 9.07 -1.87 -1.28
N ALA A 56 7.91 -1.42 -0.81
CA ALA A 56 7.49 -0.03 -0.88
C ALA A 56 6.49 0.32 0.23
N THR A 57 6.45 1.58 0.63
CA THR A 57 5.45 2.11 1.58
C THR A 57 4.91 3.45 1.12
N GLY A 58 3.69 3.79 1.54
CA GLY A 58 3.12 5.11 1.27
C GLY A 58 2.04 5.45 2.28
N ASP A 59 1.65 6.72 2.32
CA ASP A 59 0.62 7.19 3.24
C ASP A 59 -0.77 7.07 2.63
N VAL A 60 -1.71 6.50 3.37
CA VAL A 60 -3.11 6.42 2.97
C VAL A 60 -3.76 7.78 3.22
N ILE A 61 -4.21 8.42 2.14
CA ILE A 61 -4.96 9.69 2.20
C ILE A 61 -6.47 9.50 2.04
N GLY A 62 -6.89 8.33 1.56
CA GLY A 62 -8.31 8.04 1.39
C GLY A 62 -8.60 6.57 1.14
N THR A 63 -9.85 6.18 1.40
CA THR A 63 -10.36 4.84 1.12
C THR A 63 -11.71 4.95 0.43
N SER A 64 -11.97 4.09 -0.55
CA SER A 64 -13.31 3.90 -1.11
C SER A 64 -13.59 2.41 -1.29
N GLU A 65 -14.75 2.08 -1.87
CA GLU A 65 -15.04 0.69 -2.22
C GLU A 65 -13.93 0.14 -3.14
N ASN A 66 -13.25 -0.90 -2.66
CA ASN A 66 -12.15 -1.60 -3.36
C ASN A 66 -10.94 -0.73 -3.74
N ARG A 67 -10.73 0.44 -3.11
CA ARG A 67 -9.56 1.30 -3.40
C ARG A 67 -8.95 1.95 -2.17
N LEU A 68 -7.62 2.10 -2.23
CA LEU A 68 -6.81 2.94 -1.36
C LEU A 68 -6.21 4.07 -2.19
N TRP A 69 -6.30 5.29 -1.69
CA TRP A 69 -5.65 6.47 -2.27
C TRP A 69 -4.41 6.80 -1.44
N LEU A 70 -3.30 7.04 -2.14
CA LEU A 70 -1.96 7.13 -1.57
C LEU A 70 -1.30 8.44 -1.99
N ASP A 71 -0.62 9.08 -1.06
CA ASP A 71 0.25 10.23 -1.36
C ASP A 71 1.60 9.76 -1.90
N GLY A 72 1.55 9.11 -3.07
CA GLY A 72 2.68 8.37 -3.62
C GLY A 72 3.15 7.21 -2.74
N ILE A 73 4.18 6.52 -3.21
CA ILE A 73 4.90 5.51 -2.42
C ILE A 73 6.41 5.70 -2.57
N GLU A 74 7.17 5.23 -1.60
CA GLU A 74 8.63 5.23 -1.60
C GLU A 74 9.15 3.80 -1.50
N ARG A 75 10.40 3.60 -1.95
CA ARG A 75 11.08 2.31 -1.76
C ARG A 75 11.32 2.05 -0.29
N ASP A 76 11.19 0.78 0.08
CA ASP A 76 11.44 0.30 1.43
C ASP A 76 12.11 -1.07 1.36
N GLU A 77 12.79 -1.46 2.43
CA GLU A 77 13.45 -2.76 2.57
C GLU A 77 13.29 -3.37 3.97
N ARG A 78 12.41 -2.82 4.81
CA ARG A 78 12.19 -3.32 6.17
C ARG A 78 11.58 -4.73 6.17
N PRO A 79 11.81 -5.53 7.23
CA PRO A 79 11.15 -6.83 7.37
C PRO A 79 9.62 -6.71 7.38
N ASN A 80 8.94 -7.77 6.95
CA ASN A 80 7.50 -7.85 7.01
C ASN A 80 6.98 -7.74 8.46
N PRO A 81 6.04 -6.82 8.76
CA PRO A 81 5.48 -6.69 10.11
C PRO A 81 4.57 -7.87 10.49
N ALA A 82 4.08 -8.61 9.50
CA ALA A 82 3.31 -9.83 9.65
C ALA A 82 3.41 -10.67 8.37
N GLU A 83 3.00 -11.94 8.42
CA GLU A 83 2.86 -12.76 7.21
C GLU A 83 1.80 -12.14 6.27
N PRO A 84 2.14 -11.80 5.01
CA PRO A 84 1.21 -11.18 4.07
C PRO A 84 0.13 -12.17 3.60
N THR A 85 -1.04 -11.65 3.22
CA THR A 85 -2.08 -12.45 2.55
C THR A 85 -1.80 -12.49 1.06
N THR A 86 -2.02 -13.65 0.41
CA THR A 86 -1.84 -13.78 -1.05
C THR A 86 -2.91 -13.06 -1.87
N ARG A 87 -4.01 -12.62 -1.23
CA ARG A 87 -5.09 -11.83 -1.85
C ARG A 87 -5.61 -10.75 -0.91
N GLY A 88 -5.86 -9.56 -1.43
CA GLY A 88 -6.44 -8.45 -0.69
C GLY A 88 -5.41 -7.71 0.17
N PHE A 89 -5.71 -7.53 1.45
CA PHE A 89 -4.86 -6.81 2.40
C PHE A 89 -4.98 -7.42 3.80
N LYS A 90 -3.99 -7.18 4.64
CA LYS A 90 -3.98 -7.52 6.06
C LYS A 90 -3.77 -6.26 6.88
N TYR A 91 -4.57 -6.08 7.93
CA TYR A 91 -4.31 -5.00 8.88
C TYR A 91 -3.15 -5.37 9.79
N VAL A 92 -2.23 -4.43 10.01
CA VAL A 92 -1.08 -4.56 10.90
C VAL A 92 -1.00 -3.42 11.91
#